data_AF-A0A5C7Q3H1-F1
#
_entry.id   AF-A0A5C7Q3H1-F1
#
_cell.length_a   1.000
_cell.length_b   1.000
_cell.length_c   1.000
_cell.angle_alpha   90.00
_cell.angle_beta   90.00
_cell.angle_gamma   90.00
#
_symmetry.space_group_name_H-M   'P 1'
#
loop_
_entity.id
_entity.type
_entity.pdbx_description
1 polymer ?
#
loop_
_entity_poly.entity_id
_entity_poly.type
_entity_poly.pdbx_seq_one_letter_code
_entity_poly.pdbx_strand_id
1 'polypeptide(L)'
;MSVITTVEDLRVLAQKRVPRMFYDYADSGSWTESTYRANESDFQKIKLRQRVAVNMENRSTATTMVGVDVKMPVAIAPTGLTGMQHADGEILAARSAERFGIPFTLSTMSICSIEDIAAHTKAPFWFQLYVMRDRDFIERLIDRAKAANCGALVLTLDLQILGQRHKDLKNGLSAPPKPTLSTMLNLLTKPRWCLGMLGTKRRQFGNIVGHVKGVTDMANLGAWTAQQFDPRLNWGDVEWIKKRWGGKLILKGIQDVDDAKLAADSGADAL
;
A
#
# COMPACT_ATOMS: atom_id res chain seq x y z
N MET A 1 -18.61 2.18 -23.45
CA MET A 1 -17.64 2.31 -22.33
C MET A 1 -16.82 3.57 -22.62
N SER A 2 -16.49 4.41 -21.64
CA SER A 2 -15.58 5.52 -21.88
C SER A 2 -14.24 4.96 -22.35
N VAL A 3 -13.69 5.52 -23.42
CA VAL A 3 -12.33 5.17 -23.86
C VAL A 3 -11.37 5.61 -22.76
N ILE A 4 -10.50 4.71 -22.30
CA ILE A 4 -9.49 4.99 -21.28
C ILE A 4 -8.16 5.20 -21.98
N THR A 5 -7.59 6.39 -21.82
CA THR A 5 -6.35 6.79 -22.47
C THR A 5 -5.25 7.14 -21.47
N THR A 6 -5.63 7.50 -20.25
CA THR A 6 -4.69 7.91 -19.19
C THR A 6 -5.14 7.39 -17.82
N VAL A 7 -4.24 7.48 -16.84
CA VAL A 7 -4.56 7.17 -15.43
C VAL A 7 -5.62 8.11 -14.87
N GLU A 8 -5.67 9.35 -15.34
CA GLU A 8 -6.66 10.34 -14.92
C GLU A 8 -8.10 9.91 -15.26
N ASP A 9 -8.32 9.28 -16.42
CA ASP A 9 -9.62 8.72 -16.79
C ASP A 9 -10.07 7.65 -15.76
N LEU A 10 -9.12 6.86 -15.24
CA LEU A 10 -9.38 5.88 -14.19
C LEU A 10 -9.72 6.54 -12.85
N ARG A 11 -9.02 7.62 -12.48
CA ARG A 11 -9.30 8.40 -11.26
C ARG A 11 -10.72 8.97 -11.28
N VAL A 12 -11.14 9.57 -12.41
CA VAL A 12 -12.50 10.11 -12.59
C VAL A 12 -13.55 8.99 -12.49
N LEU A 13 -13.29 7.82 -13.06
CA LEU A 13 -14.18 6.66 -12.90
C LEU A 13 -14.24 6.16 -11.46
N ALA A 14 -13.11 6.13 -10.75
CA ALA A 14 -13.05 5.74 -9.35
C ALA A 14 -13.90 6.68 -8.49
N GLN A 15 -13.79 8.00 -8.67
CA GLN A 15 -14.61 8.99 -7.96
C GLN A 15 -16.12 8.77 -8.14
N LYS A 16 -16.53 8.34 -9.34
CA LYS A 16 -17.93 8.02 -9.65
C LYS A 16 -18.39 6.70 -9.02
N ARG A 17 -17.52 5.71 -8.90
CA ARG A 17 -17.90 4.32 -8.53
C ARG A 17 -17.65 3.96 -7.08
N VAL A 18 -16.70 4.62 -6.43
CA VAL A 18 -16.29 4.34 -5.06
C VAL A 18 -17.08 5.24 -4.10
N PRO A 19 -17.52 4.74 -2.92
CA PRO A 19 -18.09 5.58 -1.87
C PRO A 19 -17.11 6.69 -1.47
N ARG A 20 -17.61 7.91 -1.25
CA ARG A 20 -16.78 9.10 -1.02
C ARG A 20 -15.77 8.89 0.11
N MET A 21 -16.17 8.25 1.21
CA MET A 21 -15.28 8.02 2.36
C MET A 21 -14.04 7.19 2.01
N PHE A 22 -14.16 6.20 1.11
CA PHE A 22 -13.03 5.38 0.67
C PHE A 22 -12.25 6.04 -0.46
N TYR A 23 -12.95 6.73 -1.38
CA TYR A 23 -12.29 7.51 -2.41
C TYR A 23 -11.39 8.59 -1.79
N ASP A 24 -11.93 9.41 -0.88
CA ASP A 24 -11.19 10.48 -0.22
C ASP A 24 -10.07 9.95 0.69
N TYR A 25 -10.19 8.74 1.23
CA TYR A 25 -9.09 8.09 1.98
C TYR A 25 -7.86 7.85 1.10
N ALA A 26 -8.05 7.48 -0.17
CA ALA A 26 -6.95 7.28 -1.12
C ALA A 26 -6.53 8.58 -1.82
N ASP A 27 -7.50 9.44 -2.17
CA ASP A 27 -7.27 10.72 -2.83
C ASP A 27 -7.21 11.86 -1.79
N SER A 28 -6.27 11.78 -0.84
CA SER A 28 -5.99 12.86 0.12
C SER A 28 -4.54 12.92 0.57
N GLY A 29 -4.13 14.14 0.89
CA GLY A 29 -2.86 14.42 1.56
C GLY A 29 -3.05 14.87 3.02
N SER A 30 -1.93 15.07 3.71
CA SER A 30 -1.92 15.65 5.04
C SER A 30 -2.19 17.16 5.01
N TRP A 31 -2.91 17.68 6.01
CA TRP A 31 -3.13 19.11 6.23
C TRP A 31 -3.69 19.87 5.02
N THR A 32 -2.91 20.78 4.44
CA THR A 32 -3.25 21.60 3.27
C THR A 32 -3.01 20.89 1.94
N GLU A 33 -2.52 19.65 1.98
CA GLU A 33 -2.23 18.81 0.79
C GLU A 33 -1.16 19.42 -0.13
N SER A 34 -0.27 20.27 0.40
CA SER A 34 0.78 20.92 -0.38
C SER A 34 1.71 19.91 -1.06
N THR A 35 2.29 18.98 -0.30
CA THR A 35 3.16 17.92 -0.84
C THR A 35 2.41 16.98 -1.79
N TYR A 36 1.13 16.68 -1.51
CA TYR A 36 0.31 15.86 -2.39
C TYR A 36 0.23 16.46 -3.81
N ARG A 37 0.05 17.78 -3.91
CA ARG A 37 0.02 18.50 -5.19
C ARG A 37 1.42 18.72 -5.79
N ALA A 38 2.41 18.96 -4.93
CA ALA A 38 3.81 19.13 -5.36
C ALA A 38 4.35 17.86 -6.04
N ASN A 39 4.02 16.68 -5.50
CA ASN A 39 4.45 15.39 -6.05
C ASN A 39 4.08 15.19 -7.53
N GLU A 40 3.00 15.80 -8.02
CA GLU A 40 2.65 15.78 -9.46
C GLU A 40 3.25 16.98 -10.20
N SER A 41 3.09 18.19 -9.65
CA SER A 41 3.48 19.43 -10.34
C SER A 41 4.99 19.61 -10.48
N ASP A 42 5.80 19.01 -9.61
CA ASP A 42 7.27 19.06 -9.70
C ASP A 42 7.81 18.28 -10.90
N PHE A 43 7.17 17.17 -11.30
CA PHE A 43 7.56 16.46 -12.52
C PHE A 43 7.40 17.32 -13.78
N GLN A 44 6.46 18.27 -13.79
CA GLN A 44 6.26 19.17 -14.93
C GLN A 44 7.45 20.12 -15.15
N LYS A 45 8.28 20.34 -14.13
CA LYS A 45 9.49 21.17 -14.23
C LYS A 45 10.64 20.41 -14.92
N ILE A 46 10.62 19.08 -14.89
CA ILE A 46 11.63 18.22 -15.52
C ILE A 46 11.29 18.06 -17.01
N LYS A 47 12.21 18.46 -17.89
CA LYS A 47 12.03 18.36 -19.35
C LYS A 47 12.96 17.32 -19.96
N LEU A 48 12.52 16.68 -21.04
CA LEU A 48 13.32 15.71 -21.78
C LEU A 48 14.21 16.41 -22.81
N ARG A 49 15.51 16.08 -22.82
CA ARG A 49 16.40 16.42 -23.92
C ARG A 49 16.35 15.31 -24.97
N GLN A 50 15.63 15.55 -26.06
CA GLN A 50 15.51 14.58 -27.14
C GLN A 50 16.87 14.32 -27.81
N ARG A 51 17.19 13.04 -28.02
CA ARG A 51 18.24 12.60 -28.95
C ARG A 51 17.56 12.05 -30.20
N VAL A 52 17.98 12.52 -31.37
CA VAL A 52 17.39 12.17 -32.66
C VAL A 52 18.31 11.23 -33.45
N ALA A 53 17.77 10.59 -34.50
CA ALA A 53 18.50 9.66 -35.38
C ALA A 53 19.19 8.48 -34.63
N VAL A 54 18.52 7.94 -33.61
CA VAL A 54 18.96 6.75 -32.87
C VAL A 54 18.13 5.55 -33.34
N ASN A 55 18.76 4.41 -33.63
CA ASN A 55 18.01 3.18 -33.92
C ASN A 55 17.22 2.75 -32.66
N MET A 56 15.91 2.59 -32.80
CA MET A 56 14.96 2.25 -31.75
C MET A 56 14.26 0.91 -31.97
N GLU A 57 14.77 0.08 -32.88
CA GLU A 57 14.35 -1.31 -32.99
C GLU A 57 14.69 -2.08 -31.71
N ASN A 58 13.88 -3.09 -31.37
CA ASN A 58 14.10 -3.97 -30.21
C ASN A 58 14.20 -3.25 -28.84
N ARG A 59 13.56 -2.09 -28.68
CA ARG A 59 13.45 -1.41 -27.38
C ARG A 59 12.81 -2.31 -26.33
N SER A 60 13.35 -2.23 -25.12
CA SER A 60 12.83 -2.92 -23.96
C SER A 60 12.85 -1.99 -22.76
N THR A 61 11.79 -2.07 -21.95
CA THR A 61 11.77 -1.50 -20.59
C THR A 61 12.16 -2.53 -19.54
N ALA A 62 12.39 -3.78 -19.93
CA ALA A 62 12.72 -4.84 -18.99
C ALA A 62 14.03 -4.53 -18.26
N THR A 63 14.06 -4.87 -16.99
CA THR A 63 15.21 -4.64 -16.11
C THR A 63 15.12 -5.57 -14.90
N THR A 64 15.99 -5.37 -13.91
CA THR A 64 15.95 -6.07 -12.63
C THR A 64 15.56 -5.12 -11.50
N MET A 65 14.67 -5.54 -10.61
CA MET A 65 14.37 -4.83 -9.36
C MET A 65 14.66 -5.77 -8.18
N VAL A 66 15.58 -5.35 -7.30
CA VAL A 66 15.97 -6.11 -6.08
C VAL A 66 16.39 -7.56 -6.40
N GLY A 67 17.05 -7.75 -7.54
CA GLY A 67 17.54 -9.06 -8.02
C GLY A 67 16.50 -9.91 -8.75
N VAL A 68 15.32 -9.36 -9.08
CA VAL A 68 14.26 -10.07 -9.83
C VAL A 68 14.01 -9.39 -11.18
N ASP A 69 13.90 -10.19 -12.25
CA ASP A 69 13.54 -9.70 -13.58
C ASP A 69 12.12 -9.14 -13.60
N VAL A 70 11.96 -7.95 -14.19
CA VAL A 70 10.68 -7.26 -14.35
C VAL A 70 10.51 -6.79 -15.79
N LYS A 71 9.26 -6.71 -16.26
CA LYS A 71 8.96 -6.22 -17.63
C LYS A 71 9.12 -4.71 -17.78
N MET A 72 9.02 -3.96 -16.67
CA MET A 72 9.33 -2.54 -16.62
C MET A 72 9.68 -2.10 -15.19
N PRO A 73 10.40 -0.98 -14.99
CA PRO A 73 10.87 -0.53 -13.68
C PRO A 73 9.77 0.14 -12.85
N VAL A 74 8.66 -0.57 -12.63
CA VAL A 74 7.60 -0.13 -11.71
C VAL A 74 7.14 -1.29 -10.84
N ALA A 75 6.59 -0.96 -9.68
CA ALA A 75 5.87 -1.88 -8.82
C ALA A 75 4.55 -1.25 -8.37
N ILE A 76 3.57 -2.08 -8.03
CA ILE A 76 2.38 -1.61 -7.33
C ILE A 76 2.74 -1.36 -5.86
N ALA A 77 2.66 -0.10 -5.45
CA ALA A 77 2.99 0.35 -4.09
C ALA A 77 2.00 -0.17 -3.04
N PRO A 78 2.45 -0.36 -1.78
CA PRO A 78 1.58 -0.84 -0.71
C PRO A 78 0.52 0.22 -0.35
N THR A 79 -0.74 -0.12 -0.59
CA THR A 79 -1.89 0.72 -0.26
C THR A 79 -2.82 -0.02 0.69
N GLY A 80 -3.04 0.55 1.87
CA GLY A 80 -4.03 0.02 2.82
C GLY A 80 -5.46 0.21 2.32
N LEU A 81 -6.39 -0.63 2.80
CA LEU A 81 -7.82 -0.56 2.45
C LEU A 81 -8.16 -0.70 0.94
N THR A 82 -7.32 -1.34 0.13
CA THR A 82 -7.60 -1.48 -1.31
C THR A 82 -8.87 -2.31 -1.55
N GLY A 83 -9.14 -3.31 -0.70
CA GLY A 83 -10.40 -4.06 -0.70
C GLY A 83 -11.66 -3.24 -0.42
N MET A 84 -11.53 -2.02 0.13
CA MET A 84 -12.65 -1.08 0.29
C MET A 84 -12.82 -0.16 -0.92
N GLN A 85 -11.82 -0.06 -1.80
CA GLN A 85 -11.96 0.64 -3.08
C GLN A 85 -12.71 -0.21 -4.10
N HIS A 86 -12.41 -1.51 -4.10
CA HIS A 86 -13.08 -2.52 -4.88
C HIS A 86 -13.00 -3.84 -4.12
N ALA A 87 -14.08 -4.62 -4.12
CA ALA A 87 -14.09 -5.95 -3.52
C ALA A 87 -12.90 -6.79 -4.04
N ASP A 88 -12.18 -7.42 -3.12
CA ASP A 88 -10.96 -8.20 -3.39
C ASP A 88 -9.83 -7.40 -4.07
N GLY A 89 -9.79 -6.08 -3.86
CA GLY A 89 -8.91 -5.15 -4.57
C GLY A 89 -7.42 -5.51 -4.53
N GLU A 90 -6.88 -5.93 -3.38
CA GLU A 90 -5.47 -6.36 -3.29
C GLU A 90 -5.19 -7.61 -4.14
N ILE A 91 -6.11 -8.59 -4.15
CA ILE A 91 -5.99 -9.80 -4.98
C ILE A 91 -6.02 -9.44 -6.47
N LEU A 92 -6.94 -8.56 -6.87
CA LEU A 92 -7.06 -8.11 -8.27
C LEU A 92 -5.81 -7.36 -8.74
N ALA A 93 -5.22 -6.53 -7.86
CA ALA A 93 -3.97 -5.84 -8.12
C ALA A 93 -2.80 -6.83 -8.25
N ALA A 94 -2.66 -7.76 -7.30
CA ALA A 94 -1.60 -8.77 -7.31
C ALA A 94 -1.64 -9.64 -8.58
N ARG A 95 -2.82 -10.14 -8.98
CA ARG A 95 -2.99 -10.91 -10.22
C ARG A 95 -2.69 -10.10 -11.47
N SER A 96 -2.95 -8.79 -11.44
CA SER A 96 -2.66 -7.90 -12.57
C SER A 96 -1.16 -7.60 -12.69
N ALA A 97 -0.49 -7.37 -11.57
CA ALA A 97 0.96 -7.23 -11.50
C ALA A 97 1.67 -8.50 -11.96
N GLU A 98 1.26 -9.67 -11.47
CA GLU A 98 1.80 -10.97 -11.88
C GLU A 98 1.64 -11.19 -13.39
N ARG A 99 0.42 -10.99 -13.93
CA ARG A 99 0.15 -11.18 -15.35
C ARG A 99 1.00 -10.25 -16.23
N PHE A 100 1.25 -9.03 -15.78
CA PHE A 100 2.09 -8.08 -16.51
C PHE A 100 3.59 -8.36 -16.32
N GLY A 101 3.99 -8.94 -15.20
CA GLY A 101 5.39 -9.22 -14.85
C GLY A 101 6.07 -8.05 -14.12
N ILE A 102 5.38 -7.41 -13.19
CA ILE A 102 5.92 -6.40 -12.26
C ILE A 102 5.64 -6.79 -10.80
N PRO A 103 6.40 -6.27 -9.81
CA PRO A 103 6.15 -6.58 -8.41
C PRO A 103 4.85 -5.95 -7.90
N PHE A 104 4.20 -6.65 -6.97
CA PHE A 104 3.10 -6.14 -6.15
C PHE A 104 3.55 -6.08 -4.69
N THR A 105 3.23 -5.01 -3.98
CA THR A 105 3.52 -4.87 -2.54
C THR A 105 2.23 -4.87 -1.74
N LEU A 106 2.04 -5.86 -0.87
CA LEU A 106 0.91 -5.93 0.05
C LEU A 106 1.17 -5.07 1.29
N SER A 107 0.21 -4.25 1.72
CA SER A 107 0.33 -3.49 2.97
C SER A 107 0.03 -4.35 4.21
N THR A 108 0.68 -4.06 5.34
CA THR A 108 0.23 -4.56 6.65
C THR A 108 -1.24 -4.20 6.92
N MET A 109 -1.70 -3.03 6.45
CA MET A 109 -3.06 -2.51 6.63
C MET A 109 -3.99 -2.87 5.46
N SER A 110 -3.85 -4.06 4.86
CA SER A 110 -4.68 -4.55 3.76
C SER A 110 -5.97 -5.22 4.23
N ILE A 111 -6.98 -5.27 3.35
CA ILE A 111 -8.21 -6.03 3.58
C ILE A 111 -7.97 -7.53 3.32
N CYS A 112 -7.37 -7.87 2.19
CA CYS A 112 -6.95 -9.25 1.93
C CYS A 112 -5.69 -9.56 2.77
N SER A 113 -5.61 -10.77 3.34
CA SER A 113 -4.44 -11.18 4.12
C SER A 113 -3.24 -11.57 3.23
N ILE A 114 -2.07 -11.76 3.84
CA ILE A 114 -0.89 -12.35 3.19
C ILE A 114 -1.25 -13.68 2.52
N GLU A 115 -1.99 -14.54 3.23
CA GLU A 115 -2.39 -15.87 2.75
C GLU A 115 -3.41 -15.78 1.62
N ASP A 116 -4.31 -14.80 1.64
CA ASP A 116 -5.22 -14.54 0.53
C ASP A 116 -4.43 -14.21 -0.75
N ILE A 117 -3.40 -13.35 -0.68
CA ILE A 117 -2.59 -13.05 -1.86
C ILE A 117 -1.84 -14.28 -2.33
N ALA A 118 -1.16 -14.99 -1.42
CA ALA A 118 -0.42 -16.21 -1.73
C ALA A 118 -1.30 -17.31 -2.35
N ALA A 119 -2.57 -17.40 -1.97
CA ALA A 119 -3.51 -18.37 -2.55
C ALA A 119 -3.98 -17.99 -3.97
N HIS A 120 -3.82 -16.74 -4.39
CA HIS A 120 -4.34 -16.22 -5.67
C HIS A 120 -3.25 -15.77 -6.65
N THR A 121 -1.97 -15.87 -6.27
CA THR A 121 -0.81 -15.61 -7.13
C THR A 121 0.20 -16.76 -7.02
N LYS A 122 1.04 -16.94 -8.04
CA LYS A 122 2.15 -17.90 -8.06
C LYS A 122 3.51 -17.23 -7.91
N ALA A 123 3.66 -16.04 -8.48
CA ALA A 123 4.86 -15.23 -8.36
C ALA A 123 5.00 -14.67 -6.93
N PRO A 124 6.23 -14.59 -6.39
CA PRO A 124 6.48 -13.88 -5.14
C PRO A 124 6.01 -12.43 -5.22
N PHE A 125 5.38 -11.96 -4.16
CA PHE A 125 5.03 -10.55 -3.95
C PHE A 125 5.84 -9.97 -2.80
N TRP A 126 5.88 -8.65 -2.69
CA TRP A 126 6.54 -7.96 -1.57
C TRP A 126 5.53 -7.72 -0.44
N PHE A 127 6.01 -7.71 0.79
CA PHE A 127 5.17 -7.39 1.94
C PHE A 127 5.70 -6.13 2.64
N GLN A 128 4.83 -5.14 2.82
CA GLN A 128 5.16 -3.92 3.54
C GLN A 128 4.83 -4.07 5.03
N LEU A 129 5.83 -3.80 5.86
CA LEU A 129 5.77 -3.89 7.32
C LEU A 129 5.79 -2.49 7.95
N TYR A 130 4.91 -2.27 8.94
CA TYR A 130 5.03 -1.15 9.89
C TYR A 130 5.65 -1.63 11.19
N VAL A 131 6.48 -0.79 11.81
CA VAL A 131 7.00 -1.08 13.16
C VAL A 131 5.94 -0.67 14.18
N MET A 132 5.42 -1.69 14.86
CA MET A 132 4.44 -1.57 15.92
C MET A 132 5.04 -1.90 17.29
N ARG A 133 4.40 -1.46 18.37
CA ARG A 133 4.84 -1.72 19.75
C ARG A 133 4.82 -3.21 20.10
N ASP A 134 3.84 -3.96 19.58
CA ASP A 134 3.74 -5.40 19.74
C ASP A 134 4.79 -6.12 18.87
N ARG A 135 5.99 -6.33 19.42
CA ARG A 135 7.08 -7.05 18.73
C ARG A 135 6.70 -8.48 18.37
N ASP A 136 5.98 -9.19 19.24
CA ASP A 136 5.54 -10.56 18.95
C ASP A 136 4.64 -10.58 17.71
N PHE A 137 3.78 -9.57 17.53
CA PHE A 137 2.96 -9.43 16.33
C PHE A 137 3.81 -9.18 15.07
N ILE A 138 4.84 -8.34 15.16
CA ILE A 138 5.79 -8.14 14.05
C ILE A 138 6.48 -9.46 13.68
N GLU A 139 6.97 -10.21 14.66
CA GLU A 139 7.62 -11.50 14.41
C GLU A 139 6.70 -12.48 13.70
N ARG A 140 5.43 -12.57 14.13
CA ARG A 140 4.42 -13.40 13.45
C ARG A 140 4.13 -12.91 12.03
N LEU A 141 4.07 -11.60 11.79
CA LEU A 141 3.90 -11.07 10.43
C LEU A 141 5.08 -11.42 9.52
N ILE A 142 6.31 -11.31 10.04
CA ILE A 142 7.51 -11.71 9.32
C ILE A 142 7.46 -13.20 8.98
N ASP A 143 7.08 -14.06 9.93
CA ASP A 143 6.95 -15.50 9.68
C ASP A 143 5.88 -15.84 8.65
N ARG A 144 4.72 -15.17 8.70
CA ARG A 144 3.67 -15.32 7.70
C ARG A 144 4.13 -14.90 6.31
N ALA A 145 4.84 -13.77 6.20
CA ALA A 145 5.42 -13.32 4.94
C ALA A 145 6.45 -14.32 4.38
N LYS A 146 7.27 -14.95 5.25
CA LYS A 146 8.18 -16.03 4.84
C LYS A 146 7.42 -17.26 4.36
N ALA A 147 6.41 -17.70 5.10
CA ALA A 147 5.60 -18.86 4.76
C ALA A 147 4.84 -18.66 3.43
N ALA A 148 4.44 -17.43 3.13
CA ALA A 148 3.83 -17.03 1.87
C ALA A 148 4.84 -16.80 0.73
N ASN A 149 6.13 -17.06 0.97
CA ASN A 149 7.22 -16.88 0.01
C ASN A 149 7.29 -15.46 -0.55
N CYS A 150 7.09 -14.44 0.29
CA CYS A 150 7.28 -13.05 -0.11
C CYS A 150 8.73 -12.81 -0.54
N GLY A 151 8.93 -12.16 -1.69
CA GLY A 151 10.27 -11.97 -2.28
C GLY A 151 11.09 -10.88 -1.60
N ALA A 152 10.44 -9.90 -0.96
CA ALA A 152 11.08 -8.83 -0.21
C ALA A 152 10.16 -8.30 0.89
N LEU A 153 10.78 -7.74 1.93
CA LEU A 153 10.11 -6.97 2.97
C LEU A 153 10.34 -5.48 2.70
N VAL A 154 9.28 -4.69 2.72
CA VAL A 154 9.32 -3.23 2.57
C VAL A 154 9.05 -2.59 3.93
N LEU A 155 10.09 -2.09 4.59
CA LEU A 155 9.94 -1.50 5.92
C LEU A 155 9.61 -0.02 5.79
N THR A 156 8.44 0.38 6.27
CA THR A 156 8.02 1.79 6.25
C THR A 156 8.54 2.51 7.49
N LEU A 157 9.34 3.55 7.27
CA LEU A 157 9.98 4.36 8.32
C LEU A 157 9.27 5.70 8.58
N ASP A 158 8.46 6.16 7.63
CA ASP A 158 7.83 7.50 7.61
C ASP A 158 6.48 7.60 8.34
N LEU A 159 6.12 6.63 9.19
CA LEU A 159 4.81 6.56 9.87
C LEU A 159 4.90 6.21 11.37
N GLN A 160 5.82 6.84 12.10
CA GLN A 160 5.87 6.72 13.57
C GLN A 160 4.68 7.44 14.25
N ILE A 161 4.16 8.49 13.60
CA ILE A 161 2.98 9.24 14.00
C ILE A 161 2.06 9.35 12.79
N LEU A 162 0.76 9.11 12.98
CA LEU A 162 -0.22 9.26 11.91
C LEU A 162 -0.33 10.73 11.47
N GLY A 163 -0.18 10.96 10.17
CA GLY A 163 -0.47 12.27 9.56
C GLY A 163 -1.95 12.62 9.66
N GLN A 164 -2.26 13.91 9.80
CA GLN A 164 -3.65 14.39 9.86
C GLN A 164 -4.20 14.62 8.44
N ARG A 165 -5.15 13.78 8.04
CA ARG A 165 -5.87 13.92 6.76
C ARG A 165 -7.26 14.49 7.01
N HIS A 166 -7.49 15.73 6.58
CA HIS A 166 -8.73 16.44 6.89
C HIS A 166 -9.97 15.83 6.22
N LYS A 167 -9.83 15.17 5.06
CA LYS A 167 -10.98 14.50 4.42
C LYS A 167 -11.50 13.33 5.25
N ASP A 168 -10.61 12.55 5.88
CA ASP A 168 -10.99 11.45 6.77
C ASP A 168 -11.82 11.95 7.95
N LEU A 169 -11.38 13.06 8.58
CA LEU A 169 -12.09 13.69 9.70
C LEU A 169 -13.48 14.20 9.28
N LYS A 170 -13.57 14.87 8.12
CA LYS A 170 -14.83 15.40 7.59
C LYS A 170 -15.80 14.30 7.18
N ASN A 171 -15.30 13.19 6.66
CA ASN A 171 -16.11 12.04 6.27
C ASN A 171 -16.48 11.14 7.46
N GLY A 172 -15.95 11.39 8.66
CA GLY A 172 -16.12 10.53 9.82
C GLY A 172 -15.62 9.11 9.57
N LEU A 173 -14.57 8.97 8.75
CA LEU A 173 -14.03 7.67 8.37
C LEU A 173 -13.66 6.91 9.63
N SER A 174 -14.35 5.80 9.83
CA SER A 174 -14.21 4.91 10.97
C SER A 174 -14.23 3.49 10.46
N ALA A 175 -13.57 2.61 11.19
CA ALA A 175 -13.68 1.17 11.03
C ALA A 175 -14.51 0.67 12.22
N PRO A 176 -15.70 0.05 12.04
CA PRO A 176 -16.48 0.05 10.80
C PRO A 176 -17.08 1.44 10.49
N PRO A 177 -17.50 1.70 9.24
CA PRO A 177 -18.11 2.98 8.88
C PRO A 177 -19.39 3.23 9.67
N LYS A 178 -19.50 4.40 10.31
CA LYS A 178 -20.75 4.81 10.98
C LYS A 178 -21.85 5.07 9.94
N PRO A 179 -23.06 4.50 10.11
CA PRO A 179 -24.18 4.71 9.19
C PRO A 179 -24.83 6.08 9.44
N THR A 180 -24.13 7.15 9.06
CA THR A 180 -24.73 8.49 9.03
C THR A 180 -25.65 8.62 7.82
N LEU A 181 -26.64 9.52 7.88
CA LEU A 181 -27.53 9.78 6.75
C LEU A 181 -26.74 10.14 5.47
N SER A 182 -25.67 10.93 5.61
CA SER A 182 -24.78 11.30 4.50
C SER A 182 -24.08 10.08 3.89
N THR A 183 -23.54 9.19 4.73
CA THR A 183 -22.88 7.95 4.28
C THR A 183 -23.87 7.03 3.57
N MET A 184 -25.08 6.86 4.12
CA MET A 184 -26.12 6.03 3.51
C MET A 184 -26.56 6.56 2.16
N LEU A 185 -26.86 7.87 2.06
CA LEU A 185 -27.21 8.51 0.80
C LEU A 185 -26.09 8.38 -0.24
N ASN A 186 -24.83 8.52 0.17
CA ASN A 186 -23.70 8.32 -0.74
C ASN A 186 -23.64 6.87 -1.23
N LEU A 187 -23.78 5.87 -0.34
CA LEU A 187 -23.76 4.45 -0.71
C LEU A 187 -24.87 4.06 -1.69
N LEU A 188 -26.06 4.64 -1.56
CA LEU A 188 -27.16 4.41 -2.52
C LEU A 188 -26.79 4.81 -3.95
N THR A 189 -25.89 5.78 -4.13
CA THR A 189 -25.39 6.17 -5.46
C THR A 189 -24.33 5.22 -6.03
N LYS A 190 -23.88 4.21 -5.26
CA LYS A 190 -22.76 3.31 -5.61
C LYS A 190 -23.19 1.83 -5.68
N PRO A 191 -24.24 1.46 -6.45
CA PRO A 191 -24.79 0.11 -6.45
C PRO A 191 -23.78 -0.96 -6.86
N ARG A 192 -22.90 -0.66 -7.82
CA ARG A 192 -21.84 -1.59 -8.28
C ARG A 192 -20.87 -1.95 -7.15
N TRP A 193 -20.50 -0.95 -6.33
CA TRP A 193 -19.63 -1.16 -5.19
C TRP A 193 -20.34 -1.99 -4.12
N CYS A 194 -21.58 -1.65 -3.78
CA CYS A 194 -22.37 -2.38 -2.79
C CYS A 194 -22.53 -3.86 -3.18
N LEU A 195 -22.88 -4.14 -4.44
CA LEU A 195 -23.01 -5.51 -4.94
C LEU A 195 -21.68 -6.29 -4.86
N GLY A 196 -20.56 -5.65 -5.23
CA GLY A 196 -19.23 -6.26 -5.08
C GLY A 196 -18.92 -6.59 -3.62
N MET A 197 -19.18 -5.65 -2.71
CA MET A 197 -18.93 -5.84 -1.28
C MET A 197 -19.81 -6.93 -0.66
N LEU A 198 -21.06 -7.06 -1.11
CA LEU A 198 -21.95 -8.16 -0.71
C LEU A 198 -21.42 -9.52 -1.16
N GLY A 199 -20.76 -9.59 -2.32
CA GLY A 199 -20.20 -10.82 -2.87
C GLY A 199 -18.88 -11.28 -2.24
N THR A 200 -18.11 -10.39 -1.61
CA THR A 200 -16.85 -10.76 -0.94
C THR A 200 -17.02 -11.03 0.54
N LYS A 201 -16.26 -11.99 1.07
CA LYS A 201 -16.09 -12.22 2.52
C LYS A 201 -15.03 -11.30 3.15
N ARG A 202 -14.22 -10.60 2.35
CA ARG A 202 -13.06 -9.82 2.79
C ARG A 202 -13.47 -8.39 3.06
N ARG A 203 -13.77 -8.09 4.32
CA ARG A 203 -14.32 -6.78 4.77
C ARG A 203 -13.62 -6.22 6.00
N GLN A 204 -12.56 -6.88 6.44
CA GLN A 204 -11.79 -6.54 7.63
C GLN A 204 -10.30 -6.55 7.27
N PHE A 205 -9.44 -6.03 8.14
CA PHE A 205 -8.00 -6.06 7.90
C PHE A 205 -7.46 -7.48 8.11
N GLY A 206 -7.31 -8.25 7.02
CA GLY A 206 -6.97 -9.68 7.06
C GLY A 206 -5.62 -10.02 7.68
N ASN A 207 -4.72 -9.05 7.83
CA ASN A 207 -3.44 -9.26 8.53
C ASN A 207 -3.51 -8.99 10.03
N ILE A 208 -4.56 -8.34 10.53
CA ILE A 208 -4.64 -7.81 11.89
C ILE A 208 -5.73 -8.52 12.68
N VAL A 209 -6.96 -8.55 12.16
CA VAL A 209 -8.10 -9.15 12.86
C VAL A 209 -7.85 -10.64 13.03
N GLY A 210 -7.91 -11.12 14.27
CA GLY A 210 -7.58 -12.51 14.63
C GLY A 210 -6.09 -12.80 14.82
N HIS A 211 -5.20 -11.83 14.57
CA HIS A 211 -3.74 -12.00 14.73
C HIS A 211 -3.13 -11.16 15.85
N VAL A 212 -3.92 -10.24 16.41
CA VAL A 212 -3.56 -9.34 17.50
C VAL A 212 -4.38 -9.66 18.74
N LYS A 213 -3.75 -9.62 19.91
CA LYS A 213 -4.44 -9.79 21.20
C LYS A 213 -5.38 -8.60 21.45
N GLY A 214 -6.66 -8.87 21.69
CA GLY A 214 -7.64 -7.85 22.09
C GLY A 214 -8.37 -7.13 20.94
N VAL A 215 -8.09 -7.46 19.67
CA VAL A 215 -8.82 -6.93 18.52
C VAL A 215 -9.66 -8.03 17.88
N THR A 216 -10.95 -8.05 18.23
CA THR A 216 -11.93 -9.02 17.70
C THR A 216 -12.86 -8.45 16.63
N ASP A 217 -12.90 -7.12 16.46
CA ASP A 217 -13.72 -6.45 15.44
C ASP A 217 -13.13 -5.09 15.03
N MET A 218 -13.58 -4.59 13.87
CA MET A 218 -13.15 -3.34 13.22
C MET A 218 -13.30 -2.11 14.12
N ALA A 219 -14.29 -2.10 15.03
CA ALA A 219 -14.64 -0.95 15.88
C ALA A 219 -13.48 -0.45 16.74
N ASN A 220 -12.60 -1.36 17.16
CA ASN A 220 -11.44 -1.04 18.00
C ASN A 220 -10.15 -0.87 17.19
N LEU A 221 -10.19 -1.14 15.89
CA LEU A 221 -8.98 -1.26 15.08
C LEU A 221 -8.38 0.10 14.68
N GLY A 222 -9.20 1.13 14.45
CA GLY A 222 -8.70 2.48 14.20
C GLY A 222 -7.96 3.08 15.41
N ALA A 223 -8.55 2.95 16.60
CA ALA A 223 -7.94 3.36 17.86
C ALA A 223 -6.70 2.51 18.20
N TRP A 224 -6.76 1.19 17.99
CA TRP A 224 -5.61 0.31 18.17
C TRP A 224 -4.46 0.70 17.25
N THR A 225 -4.71 0.86 15.95
CA THR A 225 -3.66 1.21 14.98
C THR A 225 -2.96 2.52 15.37
N ALA A 226 -3.72 3.54 15.76
CA ALA A 226 -3.16 4.83 16.19
C ALA A 226 -2.28 4.74 17.45
N GLN A 227 -2.54 3.77 18.34
CA GLN A 227 -1.76 3.56 19.56
C GLN A 227 -0.56 2.63 19.37
N GLN A 228 -0.53 1.86 18.28
CA GLN A 228 0.44 0.79 18.10
C GLN A 228 1.65 1.17 17.27
N PHE A 229 1.62 2.22 16.46
CA PHE A 229 2.84 2.70 15.82
C PHE A 229 3.87 3.07 16.90
N ASP A 230 5.09 2.54 16.77
CA ASP A 230 6.11 2.73 17.80
C ASP A 230 6.91 4.02 17.51
N PRO A 231 6.73 5.10 18.31
CA PRO A 231 7.51 6.32 18.14
C PRO A 231 8.99 6.14 18.49
N ARG A 232 9.40 4.98 19.01
CA ARG A 232 10.79 4.66 19.37
C ARG A 232 11.56 3.96 18.25
N LEU A 233 10.94 3.73 17.09
CA LEU A 233 11.60 3.16 15.91
C LEU A 233 12.94 3.86 15.67
N ASN A 234 14.01 3.07 15.61
CA ASN A 234 15.37 3.51 15.37
C ASN A 234 16.12 2.53 14.46
N TRP A 235 17.35 2.87 14.08
CA TRP A 235 18.18 2.05 13.19
C TRP A 235 18.53 0.66 13.74
N GLY A 236 18.59 0.49 15.07
CA GLY A 236 18.76 -0.83 15.68
C GLY A 236 17.55 -1.76 15.45
N ASP A 237 16.34 -1.19 15.33
CA ASP A 237 15.15 -1.96 14.94
C ASP A 237 15.22 -2.41 13.48
N VAL A 238 15.77 -1.57 12.60
CA VAL A 238 15.99 -1.90 11.19
C VAL A 238 16.93 -3.11 11.07
N GLU A 239 18.05 -3.10 11.79
CA GLU A 239 19.01 -4.21 11.83
C GLU A 239 18.37 -5.50 12.38
N TRP A 240 17.60 -5.38 13.47
CA TRP A 240 16.86 -6.51 14.04
C TRP A 240 15.87 -7.10 13.04
N ILE A 241 15.08 -6.27 12.35
CA ILE A 241 14.13 -6.70 11.31
C ILE A 241 14.87 -7.36 10.15
N LYS A 242 15.98 -6.76 9.68
CA LYS A 242 16.80 -7.32 8.59
C LYS A 242 17.29 -8.73 8.96
N LYS A 243 17.84 -8.90 10.17
CA LYS A 243 18.31 -10.19 10.66
C LYS A 243 17.17 -11.21 10.79
N ARG A 244 16.02 -10.80 11.33
CA ARG A 244 14.86 -11.69 11.52
C ARG A 244 14.23 -12.09 10.20
N TRP A 245 14.16 -11.18 9.22
CA TRP A 245 13.67 -11.44 7.87
C TRP A 245 14.62 -12.36 7.11
N GLY A 246 15.92 -12.05 7.09
CA GLY A 246 16.94 -12.87 6.41
C GLY A 246 16.84 -12.89 4.88
N GLY A 247 15.97 -12.06 4.29
CA GLY A 247 15.82 -11.90 2.84
C GLY A 247 16.08 -10.47 2.38
N LYS A 248 15.54 -10.12 1.20
CA LYS A 248 15.65 -8.77 0.63
C LYS A 248 14.85 -7.74 1.42
N LEU A 249 15.50 -6.66 1.87
CA LEU A 249 14.88 -5.59 2.64
C LEU A 249 14.93 -4.26 1.86
N ILE A 250 13.78 -3.61 1.72
CA ILE A 250 13.62 -2.31 1.08
C ILE A 250 13.18 -1.30 2.15
N LEU A 251 13.87 -0.17 2.28
CA LEU A 251 13.54 0.86 3.28
C LEU A 251 12.74 2.00 2.66
N LYS A 252 11.43 2.03 2.94
CA LYS A 252 10.51 3.03 2.42
C LYS A 252 10.41 4.23 3.36
N GLY A 253 10.56 5.44 2.81
CA GLY A 253 10.25 6.71 3.48
C GLY A 253 11.45 7.61 3.74
N ILE A 254 12.62 7.23 3.22
CA ILE A 254 13.85 8.03 3.29
C ILE A 254 13.71 9.25 2.36
N GLN A 255 13.95 10.44 2.88
CA GLN A 255 13.95 11.69 2.12
C GLN A 255 15.20 12.55 2.34
N ASP A 256 16.09 12.13 3.23
CA ASP A 256 17.35 12.80 3.55
C ASP A 256 18.56 11.95 3.15
N VAL A 257 19.65 12.62 2.77
CA VAL A 257 20.89 11.96 2.33
C VAL A 257 21.58 11.25 3.50
N ASP A 258 21.53 11.78 4.71
CA ASP A 258 22.18 11.16 5.87
C ASP A 258 21.42 9.91 6.31
N ASP A 259 20.09 9.92 6.23
CA ASP A 259 19.26 8.72 6.42
C ASP A 259 19.51 7.68 5.32
N ALA A 260 19.75 8.09 4.07
CA ALA A 260 20.10 7.17 3.00
C ALA A 260 21.47 6.48 3.21
N LYS A 261 22.45 7.17 3.83
CA LYS A 261 23.73 6.56 4.21
C LYS A 261 23.53 5.53 5.32
N LEU A 262 22.80 5.90 6.37
CA LEU A 262 22.48 4.98 7.47
C LEU A 262 21.71 3.75 6.98
N ALA A 263 20.80 3.96 6.02
CA ALA A 263 20.08 2.89 5.36
C ALA A 263 21.00 1.92 4.61
N ALA A 264 21.98 2.44 3.86
CA ALA A 264 22.99 1.61 3.18
C ALA A 264 23.84 0.82 4.19
N ASP A 265 24.23 1.43 5.31
CA ASP A 265 25.04 0.79 6.35
C ASP A 265 24.25 -0.27 7.16
N SER A 266 22.92 -0.15 7.23
CA SER A 266 22.04 -1.09 7.95
C SER A 266 21.90 -2.48 7.29
N GLY A 267 22.46 -2.65 6.09
CA GLY A 267 22.34 -3.88 5.30
C GLY A 267 21.01 -4.00 4.54
N ALA A 268 20.29 -2.90 4.33
CA ALA A 268 19.17 -2.85 3.40
C ALA A 268 19.65 -3.09 1.96
N ASP A 269 18.80 -3.72 1.14
CA ASP A 269 19.12 -4.02 -0.27
C ASP A 269 18.66 -2.91 -1.24
N ALA A 270 17.71 -2.07 -0.81
CA ALA A 270 17.16 -0.95 -1.59
C ALA A 270 16.49 0.11 -0.67
N LEU A 271 16.26 1.31 -1.23
CA LEU A 271 15.50 2.43 -0.66
C LEU A 271 14.25 2.69 -1.50
#